data_AF-A0AAW7QZN7-F1
#
_entry.id   AF-A0AAW7QZN7-F1
#
_cell.length_a   1.000
_cell.length_b   1.000
_cell.length_c   1.000
_cell.angle_alpha   90.00
_cell.angle_beta   90.00
_cell.angle_gamma   90.00
#
_symmetry.space_group_name_H-M   'P 1'
#
loop_
_entity.id
_entity.type
_entity.pdbx_description
1 polymer ?
#
loop_
_entity_poly.entity_id
_entity_poly.type
_entity_poly.pdbx_seq_one_letter_code
_entity_poly.pdbx_strand_id
1 'polypeptide(L)'
;MTGLRMLMVHLTSVKKFYQNVRSDDWSDVSPELAAEMAHVSEGIKASLKSLFAPFGKAFEVIKKGKLLAKLKNIIGLVFYTIFVLILLAVLLPVVFVQLVLAQLRRYKKSYGFFMWSDETASNIYVNVKLITKVEGKTVDAIVSHEHLHLLQYHWMKQSGLTGGEKTGEMIARDLLCQEYRNNSQVDYLLNQKEIEARLNELVVEHYRESEVLPSNQDEFLEMIMRNKVFLTYLFGFDSEFFRSLKNHFEGEFGKKLKDLNFIEEVRDNESIRELAYAVNVFESDDIKLLFITESMALMYANLLAYYGDLEASRLFIESVDNRRLIHKMYKNPLIVDLQSTS
;
A
#
# COMPACT_ATOMS: atom_id res chain seq x y z
N MET A 1 6.00 25.38 -35.22
CA MET A 1 5.89 25.04 -33.77
C MET A 1 4.61 25.53 -33.12
N THR A 2 3.99 26.63 -33.57
CA THR A 2 2.75 27.21 -33.00
C THR A 2 1.51 26.32 -33.11
N GLY A 3 1.31 25.62 -34.23
CA GLY A 3 0.14 24.72 -34.41
C GLY A 3 0.14 23.48 -33.51
N LEU A 4 1.32 22.89 -33.24
CA LEU A 4 1.44 21.73 -32.36
C LEU A 4 1.18 22.09 -30.90
N ARG A 5 1.59 23.29 -30.46
CA ARG A 5 1.27 23.84 -29.14
C ARG A 5 -0.23 24.09 -28.98
N MET A 6 -0.89 24.67 -29.99
CA MET A 6 -2.35 24.88 -29.96
C MET A 6 -3.12 23.56 -29.90
N LEU A 7 -2.70 22.55 -30.69
CA LEU A 7 -3.31 21.22 -30.66
C LEU A 7 -3.20 20.57 -29.27
N MET A 8 -2.04 20.70 -28.62
CA MET A 8 -1.85 20.18 -27.26
C MET A 8 -2.73 20.88 -26.21
N VAL A 9 -2.96 22.19 -26.36
CA VAL A 9 -3.89 22.94 -25.48
C VAL A 9 -5.34 22.45 -25.65
N HIS A 10 -5.78 22.23 -26.89
CA HIS A 10 -7.11 21.70 -27.16
C HIS A 10 -7.28 20.26 -26.68
N LEU A 11 -6.28 19.39 -26.89
CA LEU A 11 -6.28 18.01 -26.38
C LEU A 11 -6.30 17.94 -24.85
N THR A 12 -5.61 18.87 -24.18
CA THR A 12 -5.63 18.97 -22.70
C THR A 12 -7.00 19.41 -22.20
N SER A 13 -7.70 20.27 -22.95
CA SER A 13 -9.07 20.70 -22.63
C SER A 13 -10.08 19.57 -22.82
N VAL A 14 -9.94 18.77 -23.89
CA VAL A 14 -10.73 17.53 -24.11
C VAL A 14 -10.48 16.48 -23.01
N LYS A 15 -9.24 16.38 -22.51
CA LYS A 15 -8.90 15.48 -21.40
C LYS A 15 -9.56 15.91 -20.09
N LYS A 16 -9.55 17.20 -19.75
CA LYS A 16 -10.27 17.74 -18.58
C LYS A 16 -11.78 17.52 -18.70
N PHE A 17 -12.32 17.70 -19.90
CA PHE A 17 -13.73 17.41 -20.20
C PHE A 17 -14.09 15.94 -19.92
N TYR A 18 -13.31 14.98 -20.40
CA TYR A 18 -13.55 13.55 -20.12
C TYR A 18 -13.42 13.18 -18.63
N GLN A 19 -12.64 13.93 -17.87
CA GLN A 19 -12.54 13.75 -16.42
C GLN A 19 -13.80 14.25 -15.70
N ASN A 20 -14.46 15.28 -16.22
CA ASN A 20 -15.70 15.83 -15.67
C ASN A 20 -16.96 15.04 -16.11
N VAL A 21 -16.95 14.40 -17.29
CA VAL A 21 -18.08 13.59 -17.82
C VAL A 21 -18.16 12.19 -17.17
N ARG A 22 -17.27 11.87 -16.23
CA ARG A 22 -17.24 10.57 -15.53
C ARG A 22 -18.26 10.45 -14.37
N SER A 23 -19.12 11.44 -14.16
CA SER A 23 -20.34 11.29 -13.38
C SER A 23 -21.46 10.79 -14.29
N ASP A 24 -22.01 9.61 -13.98
CA ASP A 24 -22.88 8.77 -14.83
C ASP A 24 -24.28 9.34 -15.18
N ASP A 25 -24.45 10.66 -15.26
CA ASP A 25 -25.72 11.28 -15.66
C ASP A 25 -25.57 12.08 -16.96
N TRP A 26 -26.04 11.49 -18.05
CA TRP A 26 -26.00 12.06 -19.41
C TRP A 26 -27.29 12.80 -19.79
N SER A 27 -28.24 12.94 -18.86
CA SER A 27 -29.56 13.50 -19.16
C SER A 27 -29.59 15.05 -19.22
N ASP A 28 -28.55 15.72 -18.73
CA ASP A 28 -28.42 17.19 -18.75
C ASP A 28 -27.10 17.67 -19.40
N VAL A 29 -26.90 17.35 -20.68
CA VAL A 29 -25.90 18.07 -21.48
C VAL A 29 -26.42 19.48 -21.74
N SER A 30 -26.01 20.44 -20.91
CA SER A 30 -26.46 21.83 -21.04
C SER A 30 -26.12 22.39 -22.44
N PRO A 31 -26.96 23.26 -23.02
CA PRO A 31 -26.69 23.92 -24.30
C PRO A 31 -25.32 24.64 -24.35
N GLU A 32 -24.83 25.08 -23.18
CA GLU A 32 -23.50 25.67 -23.02
C GLU A 32 -22.38 24.66 -23.30
N LEU A 33 -22.54 23.39 -22.88
CA LEU A 33 -21.57 22.33 -23.13
C LEU A 33 -21.49 21.95 -24.62
N ALA A 34 -22.64 21.95 -25.31
CA ALA A 34 -22.70 21.73 -26.75
C ALA A 34 -22.01 22.88 -27.53
N ALA A 35 -22.18 24.13 -27.07
CA ALA A 35 -21.51 25.29 -27.64
C ALA A 35 -19.99 25.25 -27.40
N GLU A 36 -19.54 24.83 -26.22
CA GLU A 36 -18.12 24.69 -25.89
C GLU A 36 -17.45 23.57 -26.72
N MET A 37 -18.14 22.44 -26.93
CA MET A 37 -17.73 21.36 -27.82
C MET A 37 -17.61 21.82 -29.28
N ALA A 38 -18.55 22.63 -29.77
CA ALA A 38 -18.49 23.20 -31.11
C ALA A 38 -17.28 24.14 -31.28
N HIS A 39 -17.00 24.97 -30.27
CA HIS A 39 -15.85 25.86 -30.27
C HIS A 39 -14.52 25.10 -30.23
N VAL A 40 -14.41 24.04 -29.42
CA VAL A 40 -13.23 23.16 -29.39
C VAL A 40 -13.04 22.42 -30.72
N SER A 41 -14.13 21.94 -31.34
CA SER A 41 -14.10 21.29 -32.65
C SER A 41 -13.59 22.23 -33.75
N GLU A 42 -14.07 23.48 -33.79
CA GLU A 42 -13.58 24.49 -34.73
C GLU A 42 -12.11 24.88 -34.47
N GLY A 43 -11.70 24.96 -33.20
CA GLY A 43 -10.28 25.16 -32.83
C GLY A 43 -9.36 24.03 -33.31
N ILE A 44 -9.82 22.78 -33.22
CA ILE A 44 -9.10 21.61 -33.74
C ILE A 44 -9.04 21.65 -35.27
N LYS A 45 -10.15 21.95 -35.97
CA LYS A 45 -10.17 22.08 -37.43
C LYS A 45 -9.23 23.19 -37.91
N ALA A 46 -9.23 24.34 -37.27
CA ALA A 46 -8.34 25.45 -37.58
C ALA A 46 -6.87 25.07 -37.33
N SER A 47 -6.57 24.38 -36.23
CA SER A 47 -5.24 23.90 -35.90
C SER A 47 -4.73 22.88 -36.92
N LEU A 48 -5.56 21.92 -37.32
CA LEU A 48 -5.24 20.95 -38.37
C LEU A 48 -5.01 21.64 -39.71
N LYS A 49 -5.89 22.57 -40.11
CA LYS A 49 -5.71 23.35 -41.34
C LYS A 49 -4.39 24.13 -41.34
N SER A 50 -3.99 24.70 -40.19
CA SER A 50 -2.71 25.40 -40.03
C SER A 50 -1.50 24.47 -40.10
N LEU A 51 -1.62 23.24 -39.55
CA LEU A 51 -0.59 22.20 -39.59
C LEU A 51 -0.39 21.67 -41.01
N PHE A 52 -1.47 21.58 -41.80
CA PHE A 52 -1.41 21.09 -43.18
C PHE A 52 -1.18 22.19 -44.24
N ALA A 53 -1.33 23.48 -43.90
CA ALA A 53 -1.10 24.59 -44.82
C ALA A 53 0.31 24.64 -45.46
N PRO A 54 1.42 24.31 -44.77
CA PRO A 54 2.75 24.23 -45.38
C PRO A 54 2.85 23.14 -46.45
N PHE A 55 2.06 22.06 -46.33
CA PHE A 55 2.05 20.96 -47.30
C PHE A 55 1.37 21.37 -48.62
N GLY A 56 0.32 22.21 -48.56
CA GLY A 56 -0.32 22.76 -49.75
C GLY A 56 0.61 23.66 -50.57
N LYS A 57 1.41 24.51 -49.90
CA LYS A 57 2.43 25.36 -50.56
C LYS A 57 3.62 24.54 -51.07
N ALA A 58 4.02 23.49 -50.36
CA ALA A 58 5.03 22.56 -50.86
C ALA A 58 4.59 21.88 -52.16
N PHE A 59 3.30 21.52 -52.27
CA PHE A 59 2.73 20.88 -53.47
C PHE A 59 2.78 21.76 -54.74
N GLU A 60 2.62 23.08 -54.59
CA GLU A 60 2.74 24.06 -55.69
C GLU A 60 4.18 24.22 -56.21
N VAL A 61 5.16 24.29 -55.30
CA VAL A 61 6.59 24.37 -55.66
C VAL A 61 7.09 23.08 -56.31
N ILE A 62 6.45 21.95 -55.97
CA ILE A 62 6.66 20.63 -56.56
C ILE A 62 6.06 20.52 -57.99
N LYS A 63 5.65 21.60 -58.65
CA LYS A 63 5.19 21.52 -60.06
C LYS A 63 6.24 21.87 -61.14
N LYS A 64 7.45 22.36 -60.78
CA LYS A 64 8.36 23.08 -61.74
C LYS A 64 9.82 22.60 -61.96
N GLY A 65 10.20 21.33 -61.75
CA GLY A 65 11.45 20.74 -62.30
C GLY A 65 12.49 20.19 -61.30
N LYS A 66 13.28 19.19 -61.73
CA LYS A 66 14.18 18.31 -60.91
C LYS A 66 13.48 17.59 -59.74
N LEU A 67 12.28 17.15 -60.05
CA LEU A 67 11.19 17.13 -59.09
C LEU A 67 10.87 15.73 -58.59
N LEU A 68 11.11 14.72 -59.41
CA LEU A 68 10.81 13.32 -59.12
C LEU A 68 11.62 12.78 -57.93
N ALA A 69 12.90 13.16 -57.80
CA ALA A 69 13.74 12.72 -56.68
C ALA A 69 13.32 13.36 -55.34
N LYS A 70 13.00 14.66 -55.35
CA LYS A 70 12.47 15.36 -54.16
C LYS A 70 11.04 14.90 -53.82
N LEU A 71 10.22 14.64 -54.83
CA LEU A 71 8.88 14.09 -54.68
C LEU A 71 8.93 12.69 -54.06
N LYS A 72 9.86 11.82 -54.48
CA LYS A 72 10.07 10.51 -53.85
C LYS A 72 10.40 10.61 -52.36
N ASN A 73 11.26 11.58 -51.97
CA ASN A 73 11.61 11.80 -50.56
C ASN A 73 10.43 12.36 -49.76
N ILE A 74 9.65 13.28 -50.32
CA ILE A 74 8.46 13.86 -49.66
C ILE A 74 7.36 12.81 -49.50
N ILE A 75 7.09 12.03 -50.57
CA ILE A 75 6.16 10.91 -50.52
C ILE A 75 6.61 9.90 -49.47
N GLY A 76 7.90 9.53 -49.44
CA GLY A 76 8.46 8.65 -48.42
C GLY A 76 8.29 9.18 -47.00
N LEU A 77 8.52 10.49 -46.78
CA LEU A 77 8.34 11.13 -45.48
C LEU A 77 6.86 11.15 -45.06
N VAL A 78 5.93 11.41 -45.99
CA VAL A 78 4.49 11.37 -45.74
C VAL A 78 4.05 9.96 -45.36
N PHE A 79 4.47 8.93 -46.13
CA PHE A 79 4.18 7.53 -45.80
C PHE A 79 4.78 7.12 -44.46
N TYR A 80 6.02 7.52 -44.17
CA TYR A 80 6.64 7.25 -42.87
C TYR A 80 5.87 7.92 -41.73
N THR A 81 5.44 9.18 -41.90
CA THR A 81 4.66 9.90 -40.89
C THR A 81 3.31 9.24 -40.65
N ILE A 82 2.58 8.88 -41.72
CA ILE A 82 1.31 8.16 -41.63
C ILE A 82 1.53 6.80 -40.94
N PHE A 83 2.57 6.07 -41.30
CA PHE A 83 2.92 4.80 -40.68
C PHE A 83 3.20 4.95 -39.18
N VAL A 84 3.99 5.95 -38.76
CA VAL A 84 4.26 6.22 -37.34
C VAL A 84 2.98 6.63 -36.61
N LEU A 85 2.11 7.44 -37.21
CA LEU A 85 0.83 7.82 -36.61
C LEU A 85 -0.11 6.62 -36.43
N ILE A 86 -0.20 5.74 -37.44
CA ILE A 86 -0.97 4.49 -37.33
C ILE A 86 -0.36 3.59 -36.25
N LEU A 87 0.97 3.44 -36.23
CA LEU A 87 1.68 2.65 -35.23
C LEU A 87 1.39 3.17 -33.81
N LEU A 88 1.46 4.49 -33.59
CA LEU A 88 1.12 5.11 -32.30
C LEU A 88 -0.37 4.95 -31.96
N ALA A 89 -1.26 5.12 -32.93
CA ALA A 89 -2.70 4.94 -32.75
C ALA A 89 -3.08 3.50 -32.38
N VAL A 90 -2.27 2.51 -32.76
CA VAL A 90 -2.46 1.10 -32.38
C VAL A 90 -1.73 0.76 -31.07
N LEU A 91 -0.48 1.19 -30.91
CA LEU A 91 0.33 0.85 -29.73
C LEU A 91 -0.18 1.54 -28.46
N LEU A 92 -0.61 2.81 -28.53
CA LEU A 92 -1.07 3.53 -27.33
C LEU A 92 -2.29 2.87 -26.68
N PRO A 93 -3.37 2.51 -27.42
CA PRO A 93 -4.48 1.75 -26.83
C PRO A 93 -4.06 0.39 -26.26
N VAL A 94 -3.16 -0.34 -26.93
CA VAL A 94 -2.69 -1.64 -26.44
C VAL A 94 -1.95 -1.49 -25.11
N VAL A 95 -1.00 -0.54 -25.02
CA VAL A 95 -0.28 -0.24 -23.79
C VAL A 95 -1.24 0.24 -22.69
N PHE A 96 -2.20 1.12 -23.04
CA PHE A 96 -3.21 1.59 -22.11
C PHE A 96 -4.07 0.44 -21.55
N VAL A 97 -4.57 -0.44 -22.41
CA VAL A 97 -5.35 -1.63 -22.01
C VAL A 97 -4.50 -2.55 -21.14
N GLN A 98 -3.22 -2.78 -21.48
CA GLN A 98 -2.32 -3.57 -20.64
C GLN A 98 -2.09 -2.95 -19.26
N LEU A 99 -1.93 -1.63 -19.17
CA LEU A 99 -1.81 -0.92 -17.89
C LEU A 99 -3.09 -1.03 -17.06
N VAL A 100 -4.26 -0.84 -17.68
CA VAL A 100 -5.57 -0.99 -17.02
C VAL A 100 -5.75 -2.44 -16.53
N LEU A 101 -5.47 -3.44 -17.37
CA LEU A 101 -5.56 -4.85 -16.99
C LEU A 101 -4.55 -5.21 -15.89
N ALA A 102 -3.34 -4.66 -15.91
CA ALA A 102 -2.35 -4.88 -14.86
C ALA A 102 -2.84 -4.33 -13.52
N GLN A 103 -3.43 -3.13 -13.50
CA GLN A 103 -4.06 -2.58 -12.31
C GLN A 103 -5.24 -3.44 -11.84
N LEU A 104 -6.17 -3.79 -12.73
CA LEU A 104 -7.32 -4.66 -12.40
C LEU A 104 -6.90 -6.04 -11.86
N ARG A 105 -5.80 -6.61 -12.37
CA ARG A 105 -5.24 -7.88 -11.87
C ARG A 105 -4.70 -7.75 -10.44
N ARG A 106 -4.14 -6.60 -10.06
CA ARG A 106 -3.70 -6.33 -8.68
C ARG A 106 -4.92 -6.29 -7.74
N TYR A 107 -5.97 -5.57 -8.12
CA TYR A 107 -7.21 -5.51 -7.34
C TYR A 107 -7.88 -6.89 -7.15
N LYS A 108 -7.85 -7.76 -8.17
CA LYS A 108 -8.45 -9.10 -8.09
C LYS A 108 -7.78 -10.03 -7.07
N LYS A 109 -6.55 -9.74 -6.63
CA LYS A 109 -5.78 -10.60 -5.74
C LYS A 109 -5.80 -10.16 -4.28
N SER A 110 -6.25 -8.94 -3.98
CA SER A 110 -6.35 -8.49 -2.58
C SER A 110 -7.65 -8.94 -1.93
N TYR A 111 -7.60 -9.25 -0.64
CA TYR A 111 -8.78 -9.51 0.18
C TYR A 111 -9.50 -8.21 0.56
N GLY A 112 -8.74 -7.14 0.82
CA GLY A 112 -9.24 -5.81 1.13
C GLY A 112 -8.29 -4.71 0.67
N PHE A 113 -8.77 -3.47 0.68
CA PHE A 113 -7.94 -2.27 0.62
C PHE A 113 -8.76 -1.08 1.11
N PHE A 114 -8.13 -0.10 1.75
CA PHE A 114 -8.74 1.20 1.97
C PHE A 114 -8.39 2.18 0.83
N MET A 115 -9.37 2.99 0.42
CA MET A 115 -9.11 4.20 -0.37
C MET A 115 -9.34 5.41 0.49
N TRP A 116 -8.33 6.26 0.53
CA TRP A 116 -8.40 7.54 1.17
C TRP A 116 -8.67 8.65 0.16
N SER A 117 -9.44 9.65 0.59
CA SER A 117 -9.78 10.85 -0.16
C SER A 117 -9.89 12.02 0.82
N ASP A 118 -9.29 13.17 0.49
CA ASP A 118 -9.49 14.41 1.25
C ASP A 118 -10.93 14.93 1.13
N GLU A 119 -11.62 14.60 0.03
CA GLU A 119 -12.93 15.16 -0.34
C GLU A 119 -14.10 14.27 0.05
N THR A 120 -13.88 12.98 0.28
CA THR A 120 -14.92 12.00 0.61
C THR A 120 -14.56 11.21 1.84
N ALA A 121 -15.56 10.65 2.53
CA ALA A 121 -15.32 9.69 3.60
C ALA A 121 -14.38 8.57 3.12
N SER A 122 -13.43 8.17 3.98
CA SER A 122 -12.53 7.05 3.73
C SER A 122 -13.35 5.76 3.57
N ASN A 123 -13.08 5.01 2.50
CA ASN A 123 -13.84 3.79 2.20
C ASN A 123 -12.94 2.56 2.30
N ILE A 124 -13.42 1.52 2.97
CA ILE A 124 -12.79 0.20 2.98
C ILE A 124 -13.53 -0.69 1.99
N TYR A 125 -12.79 -1.28 1.04
CA TYR A 125 -13.32 -2.20 0.05
C TYR A 125 -12.88 -3.61 0.37
N VAL A 126 -13.83 -4.55 0.34
CA VAL A 126 -13.59 -5.94 0.72
C VAL A 126 -14.04 -6.88 -0.40
N ASN A 127 -13.19 -7.84 -0.77
CA ASN A 127 -13.48 -8.82 -1.81
C ASN A 127 -14.14 -10.07 -1.22
N VAL A 128 -15.43 -9.98 -0.90
CA VAL A 128 -16.22 -11.06 -0.29
C VAL A 128 -16.08 -12.39 -1.02
N LYS A 129 -16.07 -12.38 -2.37
CA LYS A 129 -15.96 -13.59 -3.19
C LYS A 129 -14.65 -14.34 -3.03
N LEU A 130 -13.55 -13.63 -2.72
CA LEU A 130 -12.26 -14.24 -2.48
C LEU A 130 -12.17 -14.78 -1.05
N ILE A 131 -12.73 -14.05 -0.10
CA ILE A 131 -12.73 -14.38 1.34
C ILE A 131 -13.50 -15.67 1.59
N THR A 132 -14.69 -15.83 0.98
CA THR A 132 -15.49 -17.06 1.12
C THR A 132 -14.79 -18.33 0.60
N LYS A 133 -13.64 -18.20 -0.08
CA LYS A 133 -12.85 -19.34 -0.58
C LYS A 133 -11.67 -19.69 0.31
N VAL A 134 -11.40 -18.92 1.36
CA VAL A 134 -10.25 -19.10 2.25
C VAL A 134 -10.77 -19.42 3.65
N GLU A 135 -10.42 -20.60 4.13
CA GLU A 135 -10.78 -21.04 5.49
C GLU A 135 -10.05 -20.20 6.54
N GLY A 136 -10.74 -19.84 7.62
CA GLY A 136 -10.16 -19.09 8.74
C GLY A 136 -9.89 -17.61 8.48
N LYS A 137 -10.44 -17.02 7.39
CA LYS A 137 -10.39 -15.58 7.11
C LYS A 137 -11.80 -15.00 7.08
N THR A 138 -12.05 -13.96 7.88
CA THR A 138 -13.37 -13.33 8.02
C THR A 138 -13.38 -11.93 7.40
N VAL A 139 -14.58 -11.47 7.01
CA VAL A 139 -14.76 -10.08 6.51
C VAL A 139 -14.38 -9.08 7.60
N ASP A 140 -14.80 -9.32 8.84
CA ASP A 140 -14.53 -8.43 9.97
C ASP A 140 -13.04 -8.29 10.27
N ALA A 141 -12.27 -9.36 10.15
CA ALA A 141 -10.80 -9.29 10.27
C ALA A 141 -10.18 -8.37 9.21
N ILE A 142 -10.61 -8.52 7.95
CA ILE A 142 -10.08 -7.68 6.86
C ILE A 142 -10.48 -6.23 7.06
N VAL A 143 -11.73 -5.98 7.46
CA VAL A 143 -12.18 -4.62 7.78
C VAL A 143 -11.34 -4.06 8.93
N SER A 144 -11.08 -4.84 9.98
CA SER A 144 -10.26 -4.43 11.12
C SER A 144 -8.82 -4.09 10.70
N HIS A 145 -8.19 -4.94 9.88
CA HIS A 145 -6.85 -4.74 9.34
C HIS A 145 -6.75 -3.45 8.50
N GLU A 146 -7.66 -3.27 7.55
CA GLU A 146 -7.69 -2.07 6.69
C GLU A 146 -8.06 -0.81 7.48
N HIS A 147 -8.88 -0.94 8.53
CA HIS A 147 -9.21 0.17 9.42
C HIS A 147 -7.99 0.60 10.24
N LEU A 148 -7.13 -0.32 10.67
CA LEU A 148 -5.89 0.08 11.32
C LEU A 148 -4.99 0.89 10.37
N HIS A 149 -4.88 0.49 9.10
CA HIS A 149 -4.13 1.29 8.13
C HIS A 149 -4.70 2.70 7.95
N LEU A 150 -6.02 2.84 8.03
CA LEU A 150 -6.67 4.15 8.03
C LEU A 150 -6.31 4.96 9.30
N LEU A 151 -6.31 4.35 10.49
CA LEU A 151 -5.89 5.00 11.74
C LEU A 151 -4.42 5.43 11.68
N GLN A 152 -3.53 4.56 11.23
CA GLN A 152 -2.11 4.86 11.00
C GLN A 152 -1.95 6.06 10.05
N TYR A 153 -2.71 6.08 8.95
CA TYR A 153 -2.69 7.18 8.01
C TYR A 153 -3.11 8.50 8.67
N HIS A 154 -4.22 8.50 9.43
CA HIS A 154 -4.70 9.68 10.14
C HIS A 154 -3.68 10.19 11.16
N TRP A 155 -3.08 9.29 11.94
CA TRP A 155 -2.07 9.63 12.94
C TRP A 155 -0.83 10.26 12.30
N MET A 156 -0.33 9.66 11.21
CA MET A 156 0.80 10.23 10.46
C MET A 156 0.49 11.60 9.85
N LYS A 157 -0.75 11.81 9.37
CA LYS A 157 -1.19 13.10 8.84
C LYS A 157 -1.20 14.18 9.93
N GLN A 158 -1.73 13.85 11.10
CA GLN A 158 -1.76 14.77 12.25
C GLN A 158 -0.35 15.11 12.75
N SER A 159 0.55 14.13 12.71
CA SER A 159 1.95 14.29 13.14
C SER A 159 2.84 14.97 12.09
N GLY A 160 2.30 15.40 10.95
CA GLY A 160 3.07 16.02 9.87
C GLY A 160 4.02 15.06 9.13
N LEU A 161 3.89 13.75 9.36
CA LEU A 161 4.70 12.70 8.73
C LEU A 161 4.17 12.29 7.34
N THR A 162 3.18 13.01 6.80
CA THR A 162 2.67 12.76 5.44
C THR A 162 3.53 13.43 4.39
N GLY A 163 4.39 12.65 3.74
CA GLY A 163 5.10 13.11 2.54
C GLY A 163 6.30 12.26 2.17
N GLY A 164 6.09 11.16 1.44
CA GLY A 164 7.15 10.40 0.74
C GLY A 164 8.28 9.82 1.61
N GLU A 165 8.26 10.05 2.93
CA GLU A 165 9.22 9.47 3.84
C GLU A 165 8.94 7.97 3.96
N LYS A 166 10.01 7.21 3.77
CA LYS A 166 10.07 5.74 3.85
C LYS A 166 10.00 5.26 5.32
N THR A 167 9.07 5.83 6.08
CA THR A 167 8.92 5.64 7.52
C THR A 167 8.39 4.23 7.79
N GLY A 168 9.07 3.49 8.66
CA GLY A 168 8.72 2.09 8.93
C GLY A 168 9.11 1.11 7.80
N GLU A 169 9.89 1.54 6.81
CA GLU A 169 10.53 0.60 5.86
C GLU A 169 11.70 -0.12 6.55
N MET A 170 11.74 -1.44 6.44
CA MET A 170 12.84 -2.23 6.95
C MET A 170 14.11 -2.01 6.13
N ILE A 171 15.24 -1.82 6.80
CA ILE A 171 16.56 -1.59 6.20
C ILE A 171 17.60 -2.65 6.58
N ALA A 172 17.43 -3.35 7.71
CA ALA A 172 18.42 -4.29 8.24
C ALA A 172 18.29 -5.70 7.62
N ARG A 173 18.52 -5.81 6.31
CA ARG A 173 18.45 -7.08 5.57
C ARG A 173 19.51 -8.10 6.03
N ASP A 174 20.57 -7.65 6.69
CA ASP A 174 21.60 -8.50 7.27
C ASP A 174 21.08 -9.37 8.43
N LEU A 175 19.96 -9.02 9.05
CA LEU A 175 19.32 -9.79 10.12
C LEU A 175 18.49 -10.99 9.62
N LEU A 176 18.21 -11.04 8.32
CA LEU A 176 17.37 -12.06 7.70
C LEU A 176 18.19 -13.25 7.22
N CYS A 177 17.57 -14.45 7.25
CA CYS A 177 18.12 -15.61 6.56
C CYS A 177 18.43 -15.27 5.10
N GLN A 178 19.53 -15.80 4.57
CA GLN A 178 20.03 -15.44 3.24
C GLN A 178 18.99 -15.56 2.12
N GLU A 179 18.10 -16.57 2.20
CA GLU A 179 17.04 -16.82 1.23
C GLU A 179 15.94 -15.74 1.20
N TYR A 180 15.76 -14.98 2.28
CA TYR A 180 14.72 -13.95 2.41
C TYR A 180 15.20 -12.53 2.12
N ARG A 181 16.51 -12.29 2.03
CA ARG A 181 17.10 -10.93 1.90
C ARG A 181 16.64 -10.15 0.66
N ASN A 182 16.15 -10.83 -0.37
CA ASN A 182 15.66 -10.22 -1.62
C ASN A 182 14.22 -10.63 -1.95
N ASN A 183 13.45 -11.01 -0.94
CA ASN A 183 12.07 -11.44 -1.11
C ASN A 183 11.10 -10.26 -0.89
N SER A 184 10.39 -9.85 -1.96
CA SER A 184 9.45 -8.73 -1.90
C SER A 184 8.25 -8.96 -0.99
N GLN A 185 7.85 -10.23 -0.77
CA GLN A 185 6.79 -10.56 0.18
C GLN A 185 7.28 -10.36 1.61
N VAL A 186 8.53 -10.71 1.90
CA VAL A 186 9.15 -10.47 3.22
C VAL A 186 9.33 -8.97 3.46
N ASP A 187 9.77 -8.22 2.44
CA ASP A 187 9.85 -6.74 2.51
C ASP A 187 8.48 -6.12 2.85
N TYR A 188 7.40 -6.66 2.28
CA TYR A 188 6.03 -6.22 2.57
C TYR A 188 5.63 -6.58 4.00
N LEU A 189 5.79 -7.84 4.42
CA LEU A 189 5.38 -8.31 5.73
C LEU A 189 6.14 -7.64 6.88
N LEU A 190 7.42 -7.36 6.69
CA LEU A 190 8.25 -6.69 7.69
C LEU A 190 8.10 -5.19 7.70
N ASN A 191 7.31 -4.59 6.80
CA ASN A 191 6.95 -3.19 6.95
C ASN A 191 6.30 -2.97 8.31
N GLN A 192 6.75 -1.96 9.05
CA GLN A 192 6.28 -1.74 10.42
C GLN A 192 4.75 -1.60 10.50
N LYS A 193 4.13 -0.91 9.55
CA LYS A 193 2.67 -0.72 9.52
C LYS A 193 1.92 -2.02 9.32
N GLU A 194 2.50 -2.92 8.54
CA GLU A 194 1.95 -4.24 8.22
C GLU A 194 2.10 -5.22 9.40
N ILE A 195 3.20 -5.11 10.17
CA ILE A 195 3.34 -5.82 11.45
C ILE A 195 2.33 -5.31 12.46
N GLU A 196 2.19 -3.99 12.62
CA GLU A 196 1.19 -3.38 13.50
C GLU A 196 -0.23 -3.85 13.15
N ALA A 197 -0.60 -3.88 11.87
CA ALA A 197 -1.91 -4.36 11.40
C ALA A 197 -2.18 -5.83 11.74
N ARG A 198 -1.18 -6.69 11.58
CA ARG A 198 -1.30 -8.11 11.96
C ARG A 198 -1.26 -8.32 13.47
N LEU A 199 -0.48 -7.52 14.19
CA LEU A 199 -0.41 -7.54 15.65
C LEU A 199 -1.75 -7.10 16.26
N ASN A 200 -2.44 -6.14 15.66
CA ASN A 200 -3.80 -5.76 16.05
C ASN A 200 -4.74 -6.97 16.07
N GLU A 201 -4.62 -7.92 15.15
CA GLU A 201 -5.46 -9.13 15.18
C GLU A 201 -5.18 -10.00 16.43
N LEU A 202 -3.92 -10.16 16.83
CA LEU A 202 -3.59 -10.84 18.10
C LEU A 202 -4.17 -10.10 19.32
N VAL A 203 -4.07 -8.77 19.33
CA VAL A 203 -4.57 -7.93 20.42
C VAL A 203 -6.09 -8.02 20.53
N VAL A 204 -6.80 -8.00 19.40
CA VAL A 204 -8.27 -8.12 19.39
C VAL A 204 -8.70 -9.49 19.91
N GLU A 205 -8.04 -10.58 19.50
CA GLU A 205 -8.37 -11.91 20.03
C GLU A 205 -8.13 -12.00 21.53
N HIS A 206 -7.02 -11.45 22.02
CA HIS A 206 -6.78 -11.38 23.45
C HIS A 206 -7.87 -10.61 24.18
N TYR A 207 -8.19 -9.39 23.72
CA TYR A 207 -9.17 -8.52 24.35
C TYR A 207 -10.57 -9.15 24.39
N ARG A 208 -10.96 -9.91 23.36
CA ARG A 208 -12.25 -10.61 23.33
C ARG A 208 -12.38 -11.69 24.40
N GLU A 209 -11.27 -12.30 24.79
CA GLU A 209 -11.22 -13.37 25.80
C GLU A 209 -10.98 -12.83 27.21
N SER A 210 -10.10 -11.84 27.36
CA SER A 210 -9.69 -11.32 28.67
C SER A 210 -10.45 -10.07 29.11
N GLU A 211 -11.07 -9.33 28.19
CA GLU A 211 -11.62 -7.98 28.38
C GLU A 211 -10.61 -6.95 28.92
N VAL A 212 -9.30 -7.26 28.84
CA VAL A 212 -8.22 -6.43 29.36
C VAL A 212 -7.09 -6.36 28.33
N LEU A 213 -6.56 -5.15 28.13
CA LEU A 213 -5.38 -4.93 27.28
C LEU A 213 -4.11 -4.97 28.13
N PRO A 214 -3.00 -5.51 27.60
CA PRO A 214 -1.69 -5.45 28.27
C PRO A 214 -1.28 -4.03 28.68
N SER A 215 -0.99 -3.83 29.95
CA SER A 215 -0.56 -2.54 30.50
C SER A 215 0.97 -2.37 30.56
N ASN A 216 1.72 -3.46 30.45
CA ASN A 216 3.17 -3.50 30.53
C ASN A 216 3.76 -4.63 29.67
N GLN A 217 5.08 -4.64 29.50
CA GLN A 217 5.79 -5.60 28.67
C GLN A 217 5.52 -7.06 29.08
N ASP A 218 5.48 -7.37 30.38
CA ASP A 218 5.20 -8.74 30.86
C ASP A 218 3.79 -9.20 30.44
N GLU A 219 2.76 -8.37 30.65
CA GLU A 219 1.40 -8.68 30.23
C GLU A 219 1.27 -8.84 28.70
N PHE A 220 2.04 -8.07 27.93
CA PHE A 220 2.08 -8.21 26.47
C PHE A 220 2.68 -9.56 26.07
N LEU A 221 3.75 -9.95 26.73
CA LEU A 221 4.38 -11.25 26.48
C LEU A 221 3.45 -12.38 26.93
N GLU A 222 2.70 -12.21 28.02
CA GLU A 222 1.67 -13.16 28.42
C GLU A 222 0.61 -13.32 27.32
N MET A 223 0.12 -12.21 26.76
CA MET A 223 -0.80 -12.23 25.61
C MET A 223 -0.23 -13.03 24.43
N ILE A 224 1.02 -12.77 24.03
CA ILE A 224 1.69 -13.50 22.95
C ILE A 224 1.77 -15.01 23.27
N MET A 225 2.11 -15.35 24.51
CA MET A 225 2.25 -16.72 24.98
C MET A 225 0.94 -17.47 25.13
N ARG A 226 -0.18 -16.76 25.30
CA ARG A 226 -1.52 -17.36 25.32
C ARG A 226 -2.02 -17.72 23.93
N ASN A 227 -1.51 -17.11 22.85
CA ASN A 227 -2.02 -17.39 21.51
C ASN A 227 -1.42 -18.68 20.92
N LYS A 228 -2.16 -19.79 21.05
CA LYS A 228 -1.72 -21.12 20.60
C LYS A 228 -1.41 -21.17 19.11
N VAL A 229 -2.22 -20.48 18.31
CA VAL A 229 -2.10 -20.46 16.84
C VAL A 229 -0.80 -19.78 16.42
N PHE A 230 -0.50 -18.62 17.00
CA PHE A 230 0.75 -17.90 16.78
C PHE A 230 1.95 -18.77 17.15
N LEU A 231 1.97 -19.34 18.35
CA LEU A 231 3.05 -20.23 18.81
C LEU A 231 3.22 -21.46 17.92
N THR A 232 2.11 -22.04 17.44
CA THR A 232 2.13 -23.19 16.53
C THR A 232 2.81 -22.84 15.21
N TYR A 233 2.48 -21.71 14.59
CA TYR A 233 3.12 -21.28 13.35
C TYR A 233 4.55 -20.80 13.55
N LEU A 234 4.83 -20.21 14.70
CA LEU A 234 6.11 -19.61 14.97
C LEU A 234 7.17 -20.68 15.26
N PHE A 235 6.83 -21.72 16.01
CA PHE A 235 7.82 -22.65 16.55
C PHE A 235 7.55 -24.11 16.25
N GLY A 236 6.29 -24.49 16.02
CA GLY A 236 5.81 -25.80 16.46
C GLY A 236 5.87 -25.88 17.98
N PHE A 237 4.83 -26.43 18.63
CA PHE A 237 4.59 -26.27 20.07
C PHE A 237 5.72 -26.76 21.03
N ASP A 238 6.78 -27.41 20.52
CA ASP A 238 7.86 -28.04 21.29
C ASP A 238 9.29 -27.55 20.99
N SER A 239 9.46 -26.42 20.30
CA SER A 239 10.78 -25.95 19.87
C SER A 239 11.71 -25.56 21.03
N GLU A 240 13.02 -25.63 20.77
CA GLU A 240 14.07 -25.14 21.69
C GLU A 240 13.95 -23.63 21.94
N PHE A 241 13.47 -22.87 20.95
CA PHE A 241 13.13 -21.47 21.12
C PHE A 241 12.01 -21.28 22.14
N PHE A 242 10.92 -22.04 22.05
CA PHE A 242 9.80 -21.91 22.99
C PHE A 242 10.25 -22.16 24.43
N ARG A 243 11.16 -23.13 24.62
CA ARG A 243 11.82 -23.35 25.91
C ARG A 243 12.70 -22.17 26.32
N SER A 244 13.46 -21.60 25.39
CA SER A 244 14.31 -20.43 25.64
C SER A 244 13.49 -19.21 26.03
N LEU A 245 12.37 -18.95 25.34
CA LEU A 245 11.41 -17.91 25.67
C LEU A 245 10.81 -18.15 27.06
N LYS A 246 10.36 -19.38 27.35
CA LYS A 246 9.84 -19.75 28.67
C LYS A 246 10.87 -19.62 29.80
N ASN A 247 12.13 -19.96 29.53
CA ASN A 247 13.23 -19.85 30.49
C ASN A 247 13.73 -18.41 30.64
N HIS A 248 13.61 -17.58 29.59
CA HIS A 248 13.91 -16.15 29.68
C HIS A 248 13.05 -15.48 30.75
N PHE A 249 11.84 -15.99 30.97
CA PHE A 249 10.91 -15.50 31.99
C PHE A 249 10.88 -16.38 33.26
N GLU A 250 12.01 -16.99 33.63
CA GLU A 250 12.16 -17.66 34.92
C GLU A 250 11.65 -16.79 36.09
N GLY A 251 10.86 -17.36 37.00
CA GLY A 251 10.25 -16.63 38.12
C GLY A 251 8.74 -16.82 38.25
N GLU A 252 8.03 -15.81 38.73
CA GLU A 252 6.56 -15.85 38.84
C GLU A 252 5.87 -15.94 37.46
N PHE A 253 6.44 -15.30 36.44
CA PHE A 253 5.93 -15.36 35.07
C PHE A 253 6.01 -16.77 34.49
N GLY A 254 7.15 -17.45 34.58
CA GLY A 254 7.30 -18.84 34.17
C GLY A 254 6.40 -19.83 34.93
N LYS A 255 5.97 -19.50 36.15
CA LYS A 255 4.93 -20.25 36.88
C LYS A 255 3.54 -20.00 36.29
N LYS A 256 3.17 -18.73 36.05
CA LYS A 256 1.90 -18.35 35.39
C LYS A 256 1.74 -19.03 34.03
N LEU A 257 2.82 -19.17 33.26
CA LEU A 257 2.82 -19.84 31.95
C LEU A 257 2.36 -21.31 31.98
N LYS A 258 2.44 -22.01 33.13
CA LYS A 258 2.00 -23.42 33.23
C LYS A 258 0.49 -23.58 33.33
N ASP A 259 -0.20 -22.55 33.80
CA ASP A 259 -1.65 -22.57 34.05
C ASP A 259 -2.40 -21.67 33.05
N LEU A 260 -1.76 -21.28 31.95
CA LEU A 260 -2.38 -20.41 30.95
C LEU A 260 -3.50 -21.11 30.20
N ASN A 261 -4.66 -20.47 30.19
CA ASN A 261 -5.71 -20.76 29.21
C ASN A 261 -5.27 -20.22 27.85
N PHE A 262 -4.99 -21.15 26.94
CA PHE A 262 -4.61 -20.85 25.58
C PHE A 262 -5.81 -20.36 24.77
N ILE A 263 -5.59 -19.33 23.96
CA ILE A 263 -6.49 -18.89 22.91
C ILE A 263 -6.24 -19.80 21.72
N GLU A 264 -7.20 -20.69 21.46
CA GLU A 264 -7.11 -21.67 20.37
C GLU A 264 -7.88 -21.24 19.12
N GLU A 265 -8.94 -20.46 19.30
CA GLU A 265 -9.77 -19.94 18.22
C GLU A 265 -9.40 -18.49 17.92
N VAL A 266 -9.19 -18.18 16.65
CA VAL A 266 -8.83 -16.83 16.18
C VAL A 266 -9.63 -16.51 14.92
N ARG A 267 -10.08 -15.27 14.76
CA ARG A 267 -10.92 -14.85 13.63
C ARG A 267 -10.17 -14.72 12.31
N ASP A 268 -8.84 -14.61 12.36
CA ASP A 268 -7.95 -14.53 11.19
C ASP A 268 -6.66 -15.33 11.39
N ASN A 269 -6.74 -16.62 11.08
CA ASN A 269 -5.58 -17.51 11.10
C ASN A 269 -4.46 -17.03 10.17
N GLU A 270 -4.82 -16.39 9.05
CA GLU A 270 -3.86 -15.97 8.04
C GLU A 270 -2.99 -14.82 8.55
N SER A 271 -3.60 -13.80 9.16
CA SER A 271 -2.86 -12.65 9.70
C SER A 271 -1.89 -13.08 10.81
N ILE A 272 -2.32 -13.99 11.68
CA ILE A 272 -1.47 -14.57 12.73
C ILE A 272 -0.35 -15.42 12.15
N ARG A 273 -0.65 -16.23 11.11
CA ARG A 273 0.37 -17.00 10.38
C ARG A 273 1.40 -16.11 9.71
N GLU A 274 0.97 -15.04 9.05
CA GLU A 274 1.85 -14.09 8.39
C GLU A 274 2.73 -13.34 9.39
N LEU A 275 2.20 -13.00 10.57
CA LEU A 275 2.99 -12.42 11.66
C LEU A 275 4.03 -13.40 12.17
N ALA A 276 3.66 -14.66 12.42
CA ALA A 276 4.61 -15.70 12.81
C ALA A 276 5.68 -15.94 11.73
N TYR A 277 5.28 -15.93 10.46
CA TYR A 277 6.22 -16.01 9.33
C TYR A 277 7.19 -14.83 9.31
N ALA A 278 6.72 -13.61 9.57
CA ALA A 278 7.57 -12.42 9.63
C ALA A 278 8.66 -12.54 10.72
N VAL A 279 8.35 -13.16 11.86
CA VAL A 279 9.37 -13.46 12.88
C VAL A 279 10.31 -14.58 12.40
N ASN A 280 9.79 -15.61 11.74
CA ASN A 280 10.59 -16.77 11.33
C ASN A 280 11.61 -16.50 10.22
N VAL A 281 11.56 -15.35 9.54
CA VAL A 281 12.57 -15.00 8.54
C VAL A 281 13.90 -14.51 9.13
N PHE A 282 13.97 -14.24 10.44
CA PHE A 282 15.21 -13.83 11.11
C PHE A 282 16.18 -15.00 11.27
N GLU A 283 17.46 -14.70 11.07
CA GLU A 283 18.54 -15.70 11.00
C GLU A 283 18.81 -16.39 12.33
N SER A 284 18.77 -15.66 13.45
CA SER A 284 19.04 -16.21 14.77
C SER A 284 17.83 -16.12 15.69
N ASP A 285 17.74 -17.08 16.59
CA ASP A 285 16.73 -17.11 17.65
C ASP A 285 16.86 -15.88 18.56
N ASP A 286 18.07 -15.41 18.87
CA ASP A 286 18.24 -14.16 19.62
C ASP A 286 17.56 -12.96 18.95
N ILE A 287 17.65 -12.84 17.62
CA ILE A 287 16.98 -11.75 16.88
C ILE A 287 15.46 -11.91 16.92
N LYS A 288 14.96 -13.15 16.78
CA LYS A 288 13.50 -13.42 16.91
C LYS A 288 12.98 -13.03 18.28
N LEU A 289 13.71 -13.37 19.34
CA LEU A 289 13.37 -13.02 20.71
C LEU A 289 13.32 -11.49 20.87
N LEU A 290 14.39 -10.80 20.48
CA LEU A 290 14.46 -9.34 20.54
C LEU A 290 13.38 -8.67 19.67
N PHE A 291 13.01 -9.28 18.55
CA PHE A 291 11.94 -8.75 17.70
C PHE A 291 10.59 -8.79 18.42
N ILE A 292 10.29 -9.89 19.12
CA ILE A 292 9.05 -10.03 19.90
C ILE A 292 9.09 -9.09 21.12
N THR A 293 10.18 -9.13 21.91
CA THR A 293 10.24 -8.43 23.19
C THR A 293 10.45 -6.93 23.04
N GLU A 294 11.18 -6.47 22.02
CA GLU A 294 11.43 -5.04 21.79
C GLU A 294 10.54 -4.47 20.68
N SER A 295 10.70 -4.95 19.45
CA SER A 295 10.10 -4.31 18.27
C SER A 295 8.58 -4.45 18.26
N MET A 296 8.04 -5.66 18.45
CA MET A 296 6.60 -5.89 18.49
C MET A 296 5.95 -5.25 19.72
N ALA A 297 6.62 -5.21 20.87
CA ALA A 297 6.13 -4.54 22.07
C ALA A 297 5.98 -3.02 21.85
N LEU A 298 6.94 -2.37 21.18
CA LEU A 298 6.81 -0.95 20.82
C LEU A 298 5.73 -0.72 19.76
N MET A 299 5.58 -1.63 18.81
CA MET A 299 4.47 -1.58 17.83
C MET A 299 3.11 -1.74 18.52
N TYR A 300 3.01 -2.55 19.58
CA TYR A 300 1.81 -2.62 20.41
C TYR A 300 1.50 -1.28 21.10
N ALA A 301 2.52 -0.60 21.64
CA ALA A 301 2.30 0.72 22.20
C ALA A 301 1.78 1.73 21.16
N ASN A 302 2.23 1.64 19.90
CA ASN A 302 1.65 2.45 18.83
C ASN A 302 0.16 2.14 18.61
N LEU A 303 -0.26 0.88 18.72
CA LEU A 303 -1.68 0.50 18.63
C LEU A 303 -2.52 1.21 19.70
N LEU A 304 -2.04 1.23 20.96
CA LEU A 304 -2.70 1.97 22.05
C LEU A 304 -2.91 3.44 21.68
N ALA A 305 -1.88 4.08 21.13
CA ALA A 305 -1.97 5.47 20.66
C ALA A 305 -2.95 5.63 19.49
N TYR A 306 -2.98 4.70 18.53
CA TYR A 306 -3.92 4.75 17.41
C TYR A 306 -5.38 4.60 17.85
N TYR A 307 -5.65 3.87 18.94
CA TYR A 307 -6.98 3.82 19.56
C TYR A 307 -7.32 5.04 20.43
N GLY A 308 -6.37 5.97 20.60
CA GLY A 308 -6.57 7.23 21.31
C GLY A 308 -6.11 7.23 22.76
N ASP A 309 -5.52 6.13 23.27
CA ASP A 309 -4.97 6.08 24.63
C ASP A 309 -3.45 6.36 24.63
N LEU A 310 -3.15 7.66 24.50
CA LEU A 310 -1.78 8.17 24.48
C LEU A 310 -1.02 7.93 25.79
N GLU A 311 -1.72 7.97 26.92
CA GLU A 311 -1.10 7.79 28.23
C GLU A 311 -0.75 6.31 28.48
N ALA A 312 -1.66 5.39 28.15
CA ALA A 312 -1.35 3.95 28.19
C ALA A 312 -0.20 3.61 27.24
N SER A 313 -0.18 4.19 26.03
CA SER A 313 0.93 4.04 25.09
C SER A 313 2.27 4.47 25.71
N ARG A 314 2.31 5.65 26.34
CA ARG A 314 3.51 6.19 27.01
C ARG A 314 4.00 5.28 28.13
N LEU A 315 3.10 4.91 29.04
CA LEU A 315 3.43 4.03 30.18
C LEU A 315 3.92 2.67 29.70
N PHE A 316 3.30 2.13 28.64
CA PHE A 316 3.75 0.87 28.06
C PHE A 316 5.16 1.01 27.47
N ILE A 317 5.44 2.06 26.69
CA ILE A 317 6.78 2.33 26.13
C ILE A 317 7.83 2.39 27.25
N GLU A 318 7.52 3.01 28.37
CA GLU A 318 8.40 3.10 29.55
C GLU A 318 8.68 1.73 30.19
N SER A 319 7.77 0.76 30.05
CA SER A 319 7.96 -0.60 30.54
C SER A 319 8.85 -1.48 29.64
N VAL A 320 9.20 -1.02 28.43
CA VAL A 320 10.03 -1.80 27.49
C VAL A 320 11.52 -1.57 27.78
N ASP A 321 12.19 -2.60 28.31
CA ASP A 321 13.57 -2.54 28.81
C ASP A 321 14.65 -2.16 27.78
N ASN A 322 14.43 -2.45 26.49
CA ASN A 322 15.38 -2.14 25.43
C ASN A 322 14.66 -1.79 24.12
N ARG A 323 15.22 -0.83 23.37
CA ARG A 323 14.64 -0.29 22.13
C ARG A 323 15.63 -0.31 20.97
N ARG A 324 16.75 -1.02 21.11
CA ARG A 324 17.85 -0.95 20.14
C ARG A 324 17.50 -1.63 18.82
N LEU A 325 16.78 -2.75 18.87
CA LEU A 325 16.52 -3.51 17.65
C LEU A 325 15.64 -2.73 16.67
N ILE A 326 14.57 -2.07 17.13
CA ILE A 326 13.65 -1.35 16.25
C ILE A 326 14.36 -0.23 15.47
N HIS A 327 15.28 0.50 16.12
CA HIS A 327 16.09 1.56 15.49
C HIS A 327 17.12 0.99 14.51
N LYS A 328 17.62 -0.23 14.74
CA LYS A 328 18.47 -0.92 13.78
C LYS A 328 17.67 -1.37 12.55
N MET A 329 16.47 -1.90 12.78
CA MET A 329 15.66 -2.54 11.75
C MET A 329 15.01 -1.56 10.78
N TYR A 330 14.52 -0.44 11.27
CA TYR A 330 13.63 0.44 10.51
C TYR A 330 14.26 1.79 10.23
N LYS A 331 14.06 2.27 9.00
CA LYS A 331 14.32 3.67 8.68
C LYS A 331 13.22 4.53 9.30
N ASN A 332 13.60 5.48 10.14
CA ASN A 332 12.68 6.36 10.87
C ASN A 332 11.56 5.51 11.52
N PRO A 333 11.86 4.71 12.56
CA PRO A 333 10.86 3.87 13.18
C PRO A 333 9.68 4.72 13.66
N LEU A 334 8.46 4.26 13.39
CA LEU A 334 7.27 4.89 13.95
C LEU A 334 7.26 4.52 15.43
N ILE A 335 7.60 5.46 16.30
CA ILE A 335 7.34 5.32 17.73
C ILE A 335 6.51 6.55 18.05
N VAL A 336 5.28 6.33 18.49
CA VAL A 336 4.39 7.42 18.90
C VAL A 336 4.94 8.01 20.19
N ASP A 337 5.89 8.93 20.06
CA ASP A 337 6.47 9.66 21.18
C ASP A 337 5.73 11.00 21.36
N LEU A 338 5.24 11.23 22.58
CA LEU A 338 4.49 12.41 22.99
C LEU A 338 5.35 13.68 23.04
N GLN A 339 6.66 13.58 22.88
CA GLN A 339 7.55 14.73 22.95
C GLN A 339 7.50 15.68 21.72
N SER A 340 6.70 15.38 20.70
CA SER A 340 6.62 16.19 19.47
C SER A 340 5.41 17.13 19.36
N THR A 341 4.50 17.15 20.36
CA THR A 341 3.28 17.98 20.35
C THR A 341 3.25 19.11 21.39
N SER A 342 4.43 19.66 21.73
CA SER A 342 4.54 20.88 22.58
C SER A 342 4.38 22.17 21.79
#